data_AF-A0A0C3RLL7-F1
#
_entry.id   AF-A0A0C3RLL7-F1
#
_cell.length_a   1.000
_cell.length_b   1.000
_cell.length_c   1.000
_cell.angle_alpha   90.00
_cell.angle_beta   90.00
_cell.angle_gamma   90.00
#
_symmetry.space_group_name_H-M   'P 1'
#
loop_
_entity.id
_entity.type
_entity.pdbx_description
1 polymer ?
#
loop_
_entity_poly.entity_id
_entity_poly.type
_entity_poly.pdbx_seq_one_letter_code
_entity_poly.pdbx_strand_id
1 'polypeptide(L)' 'MVSNPVTFQSNTPIEDVILEMAEKKIGSIWVTDEKGELQGIFTVTDALDVLVEILRGRK' A
#
# COMPACT_ATOMS: atom_id res chain seq x y z
N MET A 1 1.70 -14.65 -13.22
CA MET A 1 0.57 -13.70 -13.18
C MET A 1 -0.28 -14.05 -11.97
N VAL A 2 -0.55 -13.10 -11.08
CA VAL A 2 -1.38 -13.35 -9.88
C VAL A 2 -2.85 -13.18 -10.28
N SER A 3 -3.69 -14.15 -9.94
CA SER A 3 -5.10 -14.22 -10.37
C SER A 3 -6.05 -13.41 -9.48
N ASN A 4 -5.66 -13.10 -8.25
CA ASN A 4 -6.43 -12.25 -7.34
C ASN A 4 -5.47 -11.34 -6.55
N PRO A 5 -5.16 -10.14 -7.06
CA PRO A 5 -4.27 -9.21 -6.37
C PRO A 5 -4.91 -8.75 -5.05
N VAL A 6 -4.08 -8.61 -4.03
CA VAL A 6 -4.51 -8.00 -2.76
C VAL A 6 -4.87 -6.54 -3.02
N THR A 7 -6.01 -6.12 -2.51
CA THR A 7 -6.60 -4.82 -2.80
C THR A 7 -6.98 -4.10 -1.52
N PHE A 8 -6.71 -2.79 -1.47
CA PHE A 8 -7.09 -1.90 -0.38
C PHE A 8 -7.82 -0.68 -0.93
N GLN A 9 -8.70 -0.09 -0.11
CA GLN A 9 -9.36 1.16 -0.47
C GLN A 9 -8.42 2.35 -0.23
N SER A 10 -8.53 3.38 -1.06
CA SER A 10 -7.71 4.60 -0.99
C SER A 10 -7.84 5.37 0.34
N ASN A 11 -8.88 5.13 1.11
CA ASN A 11 -9.09 5.70 2.45
C ASN A 11 -8.56 4.80 3.59
N THR A 12 -8.00 3.62 3.29
CA THR A 12 -7.41 2.75 4.32
C THR A 12 -6.13 3.41 4.87
N PRO A 13 -5.95 3.47 6.20
CA PRO A 13 -4.73 4.05 6.79
C PRO A 13 -3.48 3.38 6.23
N ILE A 14 -2.52 4.21 5.80
CA ILE A 14 -1.32 3.71 5.11
C ILE A 14 -0.47 2.78 6.00
N GLU A 15 -0.48 3.01 7.31
CA GLU A 15 0.19 2.15 8.30
C GLU A 15 -0.39 0.73 8.35
N ASP A 16 -1.72 0.59 8.25
CA ASP A 16 -2.38 -0.72 8.22
C ASP A 16 -2.04 -1.47 6.92
N VAL A 17 -2.03 -0.76 5.79
CA VAL A 17 -1.65 -1.32 4.48
C VAL A 17 -0.20 -1.82 4.51
N ILE A 18 0.73 -0.99 5.00
CA ILE A 18 2.16 -1.35 5.09
C ILE A 18 2.38 -2.52 6.06
N LEU A 19 1.67 -2.54 7.21
CA LEU A 19 1.76 -3.62 8.18
C LEU A 19 1.34 -4.96 7.55
N GLU A 20 0.17 -5.01 6.91
CA GLU A 20 -0.30 -6.21 6.22
C GLU A 20 0.69 -6.65 5.13
N MET A 21 1.18 -5.71 4.32
CA MET A 21 2.16 -6.02 3.26
C MET A 21 3.42 -6.67 3.84
N ALA A 22 3.92 -6.17 4.98
CA ALA A 22 5.08 -6.73 5.65
C ALA A 22 4.82 -8.12 6.23
N GLU A 23 3.71 -8.31 6.96
CA GLU A 23 3.35 -9.58 7.58
C GLU A 23 3.12 -10.68 6.55
N LYS A 24 2.46 -10.36 5.44
CA LYS A 24 2.10 -11.31 4.38
C LYS A 24 3.11 -11.39 3.25
N LYS A 25 4.22 -10.65 3.34
CA LYS A 25 5.28 -10.59 2.31
C LYS A 25 4.76 -10.20 0.92
N ILE A 26 3.87 -9.21 0.87
CA ILE A 26 3.24 -8.70 -0.35
C ILE A 26 4.09 -7.57 -0.93
N GLY A 27 4.55 -7.71 -2.18
CA GLY A 27 5.39 -6.71 -2.84
C GLY A 27 4.63 -5.51 -3.41
N SER A 28 3.34 -5.68 -3.68
CA SER A 28 2.48 -4.68 -4.32
C SER A 28 1.01 -4.98 -4.10
N ILE A 29 0.20 -3.94 -3.93
CA ILE A 29 -1.25 -4.03 -3.80
C ILE A 29 -1.95 -3.14 -4.82
N TRP A 30 -3.21 -3.45 -5.09
CA TRP A 30 -4.10 -2.56 -5.86
C TRP A 30 -4.79 -1.60 -4.91
N VAL A 31 -4.87 -0.33 -5.31
CA VAL A 31 -5.62 0.69 -4.59
C VAL A 31 -6.90 0.96 -5.38
N THR A 32 -8.05 0.82 -4.73
CA THR A 32 -9.35 1.12 -5.33
C THR A 32 -10.05 2.28 -4.64
N ASP A 33 -11.03 2.87 -5.31
CA ASP A 33 -11.97 3.78 -4.65
C ASP A 33 -13.06 3.00 -3.88
N GLU A 34 -14.04 3.72 -3.35
CA GLU A 34 -15.18 3.13 -2.62
C GLU A 34 -16.13 2.31 -3.52
N LYS A 35 -16.09 2.53 -4.84
CA LYS A 35 -16.89 1.80 -5.83
C LYS A 35 -16.18 0.55 -6.36
N GLY A 36 -14.92 0.33 -5.96
CA GLY A 36 -14.08 -0.78 -6.40
C GLY A 36 -13.36 -0.51 -7.72
N GLU A 37 -13.34 0.74 -8.19
CA GLU A 37 -12.59 1.12 -9.39
C GLU A 37 -11.10 1.26 -9.06
N LEU A 38 -10.24 0.67 -9.89
CA LEU A 38 -8.78 0.72 -9.72
C LEU A 38 -8.28 2.15 -9.89
N GLN A 39 -7.68 2.69 -8.83
CA GLN A 39 -7.06 4.00 -8.81
C GLN A 39 -5.55 3.92 -9.06
N GLY A 40 -4.90 2.84 -8.66
CA GLY A 40 -3.47 2.68 -8.86
C GLY A 40 -2.87 1.47 -8.17
N ILE A 41 -1.54 1.47 -8.09
CA ILE A 41 -0.74 0.43 -7.46
C ILE A 41 0.10 1.10 -6.36
N PHE A 42 0.18 0.43 -5.21
CA PHE A 42 1.12 0.80 -4.14
C PHE A 42 2.10 -0.36 -3.94
N THR A 43 3.39 -0.06 -3.86
CA THR A 43 4.49 -1.02 -3.86
C THR A 43 5.35 -0.89 -2.60
N VAL A 44 6.23 -1.87 -2.39
CA VAL A 44 7.24 -1.79 -1.32
C VAL A 44 8.15 -0.57 -1.49
N THR A 45 8.42 -0.10 -2.71
CA THR A 45 9.20 1.12 -2.93
C THR A 45 8.47 2.35 -2.38
N ASP A 46 7.16 2.46 -2.62
CA ASP A 46 6.35 3.55 -2.05
C ASP A 46 6.33 3.50 -0.51
N ALA A 47 6.24 2.30 0.07
CA ALA A 47 6.32 2.10 1.52
C ALA A 47 7.69 2.51 2.10
N LEU A 48 8.78 2.25 1.38
CA LEU A 48 10.13 2.68 1.77
C LEU A 48 10.27 4.21 1.72
N ASP A 49 9.66 4.87 0.73
CA ASP A 49 9.66 6.34 0.66
C ASP A 49 8.93 6.96 1.86
N VAL A 50 7.79 6.38 2.26
CA VAL A 50 7.08 6.78 3.49
C VAL A 50 7.98 6.63 4.72
N LEU A 51 8.69 5.51 4.84
CA LEU A 51 9.64 5.30 5.94
C LEU A 51 10.76 6.33 5.93
N VAL A 52 11.33 6.66 4.76
CA VAL A 52 12.39 7.67 4.62
C VAL A 52 11.91 9.04 5.09
N GLU A 53 10.70 9.46 4.72
CA GLU A 53 10.16 10.76 5.17
C GLU A 53 9.92 10.80 6.68
N ILE A 54 9.43 9.69 7.28
CA ILE A 54 9.31 9.56 8.73
C ILE A 54 10.69 9.66 9.42
N LEU A 55 11.70 8.94 8.93
CA LEU A 55 13.05 8.95 9.49
C LEU A 55 13.75 10.30 9.37
N ARG A 56 13.42 11.09 8.34
CA ARG A 56 13.89 12.46 8.16
C ARG A 56 13.23 13.46 9.10
N GLY A 57 12.27 13.02 9.92
CA GLY A 57 11.46 13.92 10.75
C GLY A 57 10.55 14.82 9.92
N ARG A 58 10.27 14.44 8.67
CA ARG A 58 9.30 15.12 7.81
C ARG A 58 7.97 14.41 7.99
N LYS A 59 7.26 14.78 9.04
CA LYS A 59 5.84 14.48 9.23
C LYS A 59 5.15 15.72 9.76
#